data_AF-A0A7C1U8G9-F1
#
_entry.id   AF-A0A7C1U8G9-F1
#
_cell.length_a   1.000
_cell.length_b   1.000
_cell.length_c   1.000
_cell.angle_alpha   90.00
_cell.angle_beta   90.00
_cell.angle_gamma   90.00
#
_symmetry.space_group_name_H-M   'P 1'
#
loop_
_entity.id
_entity.type
_entity.pdbx_description
1 polymer ?
#
loop_
_entity_poly.entity_id
_entity_poly.type
_entity_poly.pdbx_seq_one_letter_code
_entity_poly.pdbx_strand_id
1 'polypeptide(L)'
;MKRRGFTLIELLVVIAIIAILMAVLMPALNIARDQARRIHCISNVKNLTLGWLLYKDDNDDRLVGGHPARTSDAWMLPPRGNDPDPLEQAREGLRQG
;
A
#
# COMPACT_ATOMS: atom_id res chain seq x y z
N MET A 1 55.74 5.24 10.11
CA MET A 1 54.61 6.18 10.28
C MET A 1 53.66 5.62 11.34
N LYS A 2 53.57 6.25 12.51
CA LYS A 2 52.71 5.80 13.62
C LYS A 2 51.25 6.05 13.24
N ARG A 3 50.48 5.00 12.93
CA ARG A 3 49.03 5.14 12.73
C ARG A 3 48.41 5.55 14.07
N ARG A 4 47.72 6.70 14.11
CA ARG A 4 46.87 7.06 15.24
C ARG A 4 45.70 6.08 15.24
N GLY A 5 45.60 5.26 16.30
CA GLY A 5 44.45 4.39 16.50
C GLY A 5 43.25 5.23 16.92
N PHE A 6 42.07 4.88 16.41
CA PHE A 6 40.80 5.41 16.90
C PHE A 6 40.68 5.06 18.39
N THR A 7 40.35 6.05 19.21
CA THR A 7 40.06 5.78 20.62
C THR A 7 38.68 5.12 20.73
N LEU A 8 38.52 4.22 21.69
CA LEU A 8 37.23 3.51 21.91
C LEU A 8 36.08 4.52 22.16
N ILE A 9 36.38 5.64 22.83
CA ILE A 9 35.43 6.72 23.10
C ILE A 9 34.93 7.44 21.85
N GLU A 10 35.81 7.67 20.86
CA GLU A 10 35.40 8.27 19.59
C GLU A 10 34.41 7.40 18.84
N LEU A 11 34.60 6.07 18.84
CA LEU A 11 33.68 5.14 18.20
C LEU A 11 32.35 5.03 18.97
N LEU A 12 32.42 5.07 20.31
CA LEU A 12 31.25 4.96 21.19
C LEU A 12 30.30 6.17 21.05
N VAL A 13 30.83 7.39 20.95
CA VAL A 13 30.01 8.58 20.73
C VAL A 13 29.29 8.52 19.38
N VAL A 14 29.93 8.01 18.33
CA VAL A 14 29.34 7.96 16.98
C VAL A 14 28.14 7.02 16.94
N ILE A 15 28.27 5.82 17.49
CA ILE A 15 27.13 4.87 17.51
C ILE A 15 25.98 5.39 18.38
N ALA A 16 26.29 6.12 19.46
CA ALA A 16 25.26 6.73 20.30
C ALA A 16 24.45 7.78 19.53
N ILE A 17 25.11 8.64 18.76
CA ILE A 17 24.44 9.64 17.92
C ILE A 17 23.60 8.96 16.83
N ILE A 18 24.14 7.94 16.15
CA ILE A 18 23.39 7.19 15.11
C ILE A 18 22.14 6.54 15.70
N ALA A 19 22.22 5.96 16.91
CA ALA A 19 21.08 5.33 17.57
C ALA A 19 19.95 6.33 17.86
N ILE A 20 20.29 7.53 18.35
CA ILE A 20 19.31 8.60 18.61
C ILE A 20 18.64 9.04 17.30
N LEU A 21 19.43 9.25 16.24
CA LEU A 21 18.89 9.62 14.93
C LEU A 21 17.95 8.53 14.39
N MET A 22 18.38 7.27 14.40
CA MET A 22 17.56 6.15 13.91
C MET A 22 16.26 5.96 14.71
N ALA A 23 16.29 6.22 16.03
CA ALA A 23 15.09 6.16 16.88
C ALA A 23 14.01 7.16 16.44
N VAL A 24 14.40 8.33 15.92
CA VAL A 24 13.46 9.34 15.40
C VAL A 24 13.11 9.07 13.92
N LEU A 25 14.07 8.59 13.13
CA LEU A 25 13.88 8.36 11.69
C LEU A 25 12.99 7.15 11.39
N MET A 26 13.12 6.05 12.14
CA MET A 26 12.34 4.82 11.90
C MET A 26 10.81 5.02 11.98
N PRO A 27 10.24 5.65 13.03
CA PRO A 27 8.79 5.89 13.08
C PRO A 27 8.33 6.85 11.98
N ALA A 28 9.10 7.90 11.69
CA ALA A 28 8.78 8.85 10.62
C ALA A 28 8.76 8.17 9.24
N LEU A 29 9.71 7.28 8.96
CA LEU A 29 9.80 6.55 7.70
C LEU A 29 8.63 5.57 7.51
N ASN A 30 8.18 4.91 8.59
CA ASN A 30 7.03 4.01 8.52
C ASN A 30 5.75 4.77 8.12
N ILE A 31 5.50 5.92 8.76
CA ILE A 31 4.35 6.78 8.44
C ILE A 31 4.44 7.27 6.99
N ALA A 32 5.62 7.73 6.55
CA ALA A 32 5.83 8.18 5.17
C ALA A 32 5.57 7.06 4.15
N ARG A 33 6.00 5.83 4.44
CA ARG A 33 5.77 4.67 3.55
C ARG A 33 4.29 4.34 3.42
N ASP A 34 3.54 4.39 4.52
CA ASP A 34 2.10 4.10 4.46
C ASP A 34 1.31 5.22 3.79
N GLN A 35 1.71 6.49 3.97
CA GLN A 35 1.19 7.60 3.18
C GLN A 35 1.47 7.43 1.68
N ALA A 36 2.69 7.05 1.31
CA ALA A 36 3.06 6.79 -0.09
C ALA A 36 2.20 5.68 -0.69
N ARG A 37 2.02 4.55 0.03
CA ARG A 37 1.12 3.46 -0.39
C ARG A 37 -0.31 3.95 -0.61
N ARG A 38 -0.81 4.79 0.29
CA ARG A 38 -2.15 5.38 0.15
C ARG A 38 -2.25 6.26 -1.09
N ILE A 39 -1.25 7.10 -1.36
CA ILE A 39 -1.19 7.95 -2.55
C ILE A 39 -1.20 7.09 -3.82
N HIS A 40 -0.38 6.03 -3.86
CA HIS A 40 -0.37 5.09 -4.98
C HIS A 40 -1.73 4.41 -5.19
N CYS A 41 -2.38 3.95 -4.12
CA CYS A 41 -3.71 3.35 -4.18
C CYS A 41 -4.74 4.33 -4.76
N ILE A 42 -4.75 5.58 -4.27
CA ILE A 42 -5.64 6.63 -4.79
C ILE A 42 -5.37 6.89 -6.27
N SER A 43 -4.12 6.92 -6.69
CA SER A 43 -3.75 7.11 -8.10
C SER A 43 -4.27 5.96 -8.97
N ASN A 44 -4.11 4.72 -8.53
CA ASN A 44 -4.61 3.55 -9.26
C ASN A 44 -6.14 3.58 -9.40
N VAL A 45 -6.86 3.93 -8.33
CA VAL A 45 -8.33 4.05 -8.36
C VAL A 45 -8.75 5.16 -9.33
N LYS A 46 -8.12 6.33 -9.28
CA LYS A 46 -8.39 7.42 -10.23
C LYS A 46 -8.20 6.95 -11.67
N ASN A 47 -7.10 6.26 -11.96
CA ASN A 47 -6.82 5.74 -13.31
C ASN A 47 -7.88 4.73 -13.76
N LEU A 48 -8.32 3.83 -12.87
CA LEU A 48 -9.39 2.88 -13.17
C LEU A 48 -10.74 3.57 -13.44
N THR A 49 -11.10 4.55 -12.61
CA THR A 49 -12.34 5.33 -12.78
C THR A 49 -12.33 6.10 -14.10
N LEU A 50 -11.20 6.70 -14.47
CA LEU A 50 -11.05 7.36 -15.77
C LEU A 50 -11.22 6.35 -16.92
N GLY A 51 -10.63 5.16 -16.81
CA GLY A 51 -10.84 4.09 -17.80
C GLY A 51 -12.30 3.67 -17.95
N TRP A 52 -13.05 3.58 -16.85
CA TRP A 52 -14.48 3.29 -16.91
C TRP A 52 -15.30 4.42 -17.52
N LEU A 53 -14.93 5.67 -17.25
CA LEU A 53 -15.61 6.83 -17.83
C LEU A 53 -15.40 6.88 -19.35
N LEU A 54 -14.17 6.66 -19.81
CA LEU A 54 -13.85 6.58 -21.24
C LEU A 54 -14.62 5.43 -21.91
N TYR A 55 -14.66 4.25 -21.29
CA TYR A 55 -15.43 3.12 -21.82
C TYR A 55 -16.94 3.41 -21.89
N LYS A 56 -17.49 4.06 -20.86
CA LYS A 56 -18.91 4.47 -20.83
C LYS A 56 -19.24 5.35 -22.03
N ASP A 57 -18.39 6.34 -22.29
CA ASP A 57 -18.60 7.31 -23.37
C ASP A 57 -18.54 6.65 -24.76
N ASP A 58 -17.69 5.63 -24.94
CA ASP A 58 -17.55 4.89 -26.20
C ASP A 58 -18.60 3.77 -26.40
N ASN A 59 -19.32 3.35 -25.35
CA ASN A 59 -20.19 2.17 -25.36
C ASN A 59 -21.63 2.45 -24.90
N ASP A 60 -22.28 3.44 -25.51
CA ASP A 60 -23.71 3.77 -25.29
C ASP A 60 -24.09 3.93 -23.81
N ASP A 61 -23.27 4.64 -23.03
CA ASP A 61 -23.46 4.85 -21.60
C ASP A 61 -23.43 3.58 -20.72
N ARG A 62 -22.96 2.45 -21.28
CA ARG A 62 -22.88 1.19 -20.55
C ARG A 62 -21.58 1.08 -19.77
N LEU A 63 -21.70 0.84 -18.46
CA LEU A 63 -20.56 0.52 -17.61
C LEU A 63 -20.18 -0.96 -17.73
N VAL A 64 -18.90 -1.26 -17.53
CA VAL A 64 -18.44 -2.65 -17.38
C VAL A 64 -19.09 -3.29 -16.15
N GLY A 65 -19.70 -4.47 -16.33
CA GLY A 65 -20.41 -5.17 -15.26
C GLY A 65 -19.46 -5.56 -14.13
N GLY A 66 -19.64 -4.99 -12.93
CA GLY A 66 -18.76 -5.24 -11.79
C GLY A 66 -19.07 -6.52 -11.00
N HIS A 67 -20.04 -7.33 -11.43
CA HIS A 67 -20.36 -8.56 -10.74
C HIS A 67 -19.25 -9.60 -10.99
N PRO A 68 -18.60 -10.12 -9.93
CA PRO A 68 -17.63 -11.18 -10.10
C PRO A 68 -18.34 -12.42 -10.66
N ALA A 69 -17.97 -12.87 -11.84
CA ALA A 69 -18.57 -14.02 -12.49
C ALA A 69 -17.47 -14.99 -12.92
N ARG A 70 -17.76 -16.29 -12.91
CA ARG A 70 -16.87 -17.30 -13.52
C ARG A 70 -17.14 -17.38 -15.03
N THR A 71 -17.06 -16.25 -15.72
CA THR A 71 -17.24 -16.14 -17.17
C THR A 71 -15.93 -15.68 -17.81
N SER A 72 -15.72 -15.99 -19.09
CA SER A 72 -14.54 -15.52 -19.85
C SER A 72 -14.43 -14.00 -19.88
N ASP A 73 -15.56 -13.31 -19.77
CA ASP A 73 -15.66 -11.87 -19.96
C ASP A 73 -15.65 -11.10 -18.63
N ALA A 74 -15.44 -11.79 -17.50
CA ALA A 74 -15.39 -11.17 -16.19
C ALA A 74 -14.02 -10.55 -15.91
N TRP A 75 -14.00 -9.25 -15.64
CA TRP A 75 -12.78 -8.53 -15.24
C TRP A 75 -12.45 -8.69 -13.75
N MET A 76 -13.39 -9.17 -12.93
CA MET A 76 -13.16 -9.63 -11.56
C MET A 76 -13.61 -11.07 -11.40
N LEU A 77 -12.71 -11.92 -10.92
CA LEU A 77 -13.04 -13.30 -10.59
C LEU A 77 -13.57 -13.37 -9.16
N PRO A 78 -14.60 -14.20 -8.90
CA PRO A 78 -15.02 -14.45 -7.53
C PRO A 78 -13.91 -15.18 -6.77
N PRO A 79 -13.86 -15.02 -5.43
CA PRO A 79 -12.93 -15.75 -4.57
C PRO A 79 -13.00 -17.27 -4.83
N ARG A 80 -11.87 -17.96 -4.69
CA ARG A 80 -11.85 -19.43 -4.82
C ARG A 80 -12.44 -20.03 -3.55
N GLY A 81 -13.07 -21.21 -3.65
CA GLY A 81 -14.08 -21.71 -2.70
C GLY A 81 -13.72 -21.83 -1.21
N ASN A 82 -12.50 -21.51 -0.77
CA ASN A 82 -12.11 -21.44 0.64
C ASN A 82 -11.68 -20.02 1.08
N ASP A 83 -11.67 -19.04 0.18
CA ASP A 83 -11.41 -17.66 0.52
C ASP A 83 -12.66 -17.11 1.24
N PRO A 84 -12.51 -16.46 2.41
CA PRO A 84 -13.65 -15.87 3.11
C PRO A 84 -14.37 -14.88 2.18
N ASP A 85 -15.71 -14.88 2.22
CA ASP A 85 -16.51 -13.95 1.41
C ASP A 85 -16.04 -12.51 1.67
N PRO A 86 -15.53 -11.79 0.65
CA PRO A 86 -15.05 -10.43 0.78
C PRO A 86 -16.09 -9.49 1.38
N LEU A 87 -17.38 -9.77 1.18
CA LEU A 87 -18.47 -8.96 1.74
C LEU A 87 -18.64 -9.18 3.24
N GLU A 88 -18.49 -10.41 3.73
CA GLU A 88 -18.48 -10.71 5.16
C GLU A 88 -17.26 -10.09 5.84
N GLN A 89 -16.07 -10.25 5.24
CA GLN A 89 -14.84 -9.66 5.78
C GLN A 89 -14.89 -8.12 5.82
N ALA A 90 -15.44 -7.48 4.78
CA ALA A 90 -15.67 -6.05 4.77
C ALA A 90 -16.70 -5.62 5.84
N ARG A 91 -17.75 -6.41 6.06
CA ARG A 91 -18.79 -6.15 7.07
C ARG A 91 -18.25 -6.29 8.49
N GLU A 92 -17.35 -7.24 8.73
CA GLU A 92 -16.65 -7.41 10.01
C GLU A 92 -15.68 -6.25 10.28
N GLY A 93 -14.92 -5.80 9.28
CA GLY A 93 -14.06 -4.62 9.38
C GLY A 93 -14.84 -3.36 9.75
N LEU A 94 -16.06 -3.18 9.22
CA LEU A 94 -16.95 -2.08 9.58
C LEU A 94 -17.55 -2.22 11.00
N ARG A 95 -17.71 -3.44 11.52
CA ARG A 95 -18.19 -3.68 12.89
C ARG A 95 -17.12 -3.45 13.95
N GLN A 96 -15.84 -3.60 13.59
CA GLN A 96 -14.73 -3.53 14.54
C GLN A 96 -14.13 -2.14 14.73
N GLY A 97 -14.61 -1.12 14.00
CA GLY A 97 -14.42 0.31 14.28
C GLY A 97 -13.00 0.71 14.69
#